data_AF-A0A672NGR7-F1
#
_entry.id   AF-A0A672NGR7-F1
#
_cell.length_a   1.000
_cell.length_b   1.000
_cell.length_c   1.000
_cell.angle_alpha   90.00
_cell.angle_beta   90.00
_cell.angle_gamma   90.00
#
_symmetry.space_group_name_H-M   'P 1'
#
loop_
_entity.id
_entity.type
_entity.pdbx_description
1 polymer ?
#
loop_
_entity_poly.entity_id
_entity_poly.type
_entity_poly.pdbx_seq_one_letter_code
_entity_poly.pdbx_strand_id
1 'polypeptide(L)'
;MTNKSLRCLSNSPLKIEEGGFRKQLFEHYMCTEDVSAGLERGELIKGVLRINPKKYMEAFVPSPDGSADIFLDGIAARNRALNGDDVVVKVLPSEQWKVLYQNVLKF
;
A
#
# COMPACT_ATOMS: atom_id res chain seq x y z
N MET A 1 8.92 10.32 13.95
CA MET A 1 7.85 10.42 12.94
C MET A 1 7.37 9.00 12.69
N THR A 2 6.12 8.68 12.96
CA THR A 2 5.53 7.36 12.70
C THR A 2 5.04 7.31 11.26
N ASN A 3 5.30 6.21 10.53
CA ASN A 3 4.85 6.08 9.14
C ASN A 3 3.57 5.28 9.07
N LYS A 4 2.58 5.79 8.35
CA LYS A 4 1.31 5.10 8.07
C LYS A 4 1.64 3.85 7.24
N SER A 5 1.19 2.66 7.66
CA SER A 5 1.38 1.39 6.92
C SER A 5 0.09 0.97 6.22
N LEU A 6 0.14 0.49 4.97
CA LEU A 6 -1.05 0.15 4.16
C LEU A 6 -0.98 -1.20 3.42
N ARG A 7 -2.15 -1.62 2.93
CA ARG A 7 -2.28 -2.61 1.85
C ARG A 7 -2.72 -1.93 0.55
N CYS A 8 -2.11 -2.33 -0.56
CA CYS A 8 -2.48 -1.90 -1.90
C CYS A 8 -3.69 -2.71 -2.42
N LEU A 9 -4.69 -1.98 -2.91
CA LEU A 9 -5.96 -2.48 -3.42
C LEU A 9 -6.12 -1.92 -4.85
N SER A 10 -5.52 -2.54 -5.86
CA SER A 10 -5.75 -2.11 -7.26
C SER A 10 -6.86 -2.93 -7.90
N ASN A 11 -7.26 -2.57 -9.13
CA ASN A 11 -8.52 -2.97 -9.76
C ASN A 11 -8.27 -4.01 -10.86
N SER A 12 -8.78 -5.24 -10.70
CA SER A 12 -9.01 -6.19 -11.82
C SER A 12 -9.96 -7.30 -11.36
N PRO A 13 -11.02 -7.64 -12.13
CA PRO A 13 -11.95 -8.69 -11.73
C PRO A 13 -11.47 -10.03 -12.26
N LEU A 14 -11.27 -11.06 -11.42
CA LEU A 14 -11.26 -12.45 -11.91
C LEU A 14 -11.78 -13.49 -10.92
N LYS A 15 -12.48 -14.47 -11.52
CA LYS A 15 -13.14 -15.64 -10.95
C LYS A 15 -12.16 -16.56 -10.21
N ILE A 16 -12.65 -17.18 -9.14
CA ILE A 16 -11.91 -18.18 -8.36
C ILE A 16 -12.00 -19.52 -9.11
N GLU A 17 -10.85 -20.06 -9.53
CA GLU A 17 -10.70 -21.50 -9.79
C GLU A 17 -9.86 -22.11 -8.66
N GLU A 18 -10.44 -23.13 -8.01
CA GLU A 18 -9.84 -23.86 -6.89
C GLU A 18 -8.71 -24.77 -7.39
N GLY A 19 -7.47 -24.50 -6.97
CA GLY A 19 -6.32 -25.34 -7.35
C GLY A 19 -5.04 -25.09 -6.55
N GLY A 20 -4.84 -25.85 -5.48
CA GLY A 20 -3.54 -26.13 -4.84
C GLY A 20 -3.07 -25.14 -3.77
N PHE A 21 -2.61 -25.68 -2.62
CA PHE A 21 -2.06 -24.97 -1.45
C PHE A 21 -0.72 -24.24 -1.72
N ARG A 22 -0.66 -23.35 -2.71
CA ARG A 22 0.38 -22.32 -2.76
C ARG A 22 -0.09 -21.18 -1.84
N LYS A 23 0.69 -20.82 -0.82
CA LYS A 23 0.42 -19.59 -0.04
C LYS A 23 0.33 -18.44 -1.03
N GLN A 24 -0.87 -17.89 -1.23
CA GLN A 24 -1.04 -16.72 -2.05
C GLN A 24 -0.28 -15.56 -1.40
N LEU A 25 0.81 -15.14 -2.04
CA LEU A 25 1.69 -14.08 -1.54
C LEU A 25 1.01 -12.70 -1.57
N PHE A 26 0.06 -12.55 -2.47
CA PHE A 26 -0.61 -11.29 -2.75
C PHE A 26 -2.09 -11.42 -2.47
N GLU A 27 -2.66 -10.38 -1.88
CA GLU A 27 -4.10 -10.31 -1.65
C GLU A 27 -4.85 -10.09 -2.98
N HIS A 28 -6.09 -10.55 -2.99
CA HIS A 28 -6.99 -10.24 -4.08
C HIS A 28 -7.25 -8.75 -4.14
N TYR A 29 -7.57 -8.30 -5.34
CA TYR A 29 -7.95 -6.94 -5.61
C TYR A 29 -9.37 -6.66 -5.13
N MET A 30 -9.59 -5.42 -4.70
CA MET A 30 -10.93 -4.94 -4.34
C MET A 30 -11.73 -4.71 -5.63
N CYS A 31 -13.04 -4.94 -5.59
CA CYS A 31 -13.88 -4.63 -6.75
C CYS A 31 -14.00 -3.13 -6.97
N THR A 32 -14.39 -2.73 -8.18
CA THR A 32 -14.48 -1.31 -8.54
C THR A 32 -15.49 -0.56 -7.69
N GLU A 33 -16.60 -1.22 -7.32
CA GLU A 33 -17.67 -0.66 -6.51
C GLU A 33 -17.15 -0.30 -5.10
N ASP A 34 -16.44 -1.23 -4.46
CA ASP A 34 -15.87 -1.03 -3.13
C ASP A 34 -14.75 0.03 -3.14
N VAL A 35 -13.94 0.08 -4.20
CA VAL A 35 -12.92 1.12 -4.37
C VAL A 35 -13.58 2.49 -4.49
N SER A 36 -14.61 2.62 -5.35
CA SER A 36 -15.32 3.89 -5.53
C SER A 36 -15.94 4.35 -4.22
N ALA A 37 -16.71 3.47 -3.56
CA ALA A 37 -17.38 3.78 -2.31
C ALA A 37 -16.37 4.11 -1.19
N GLY A 38 -15.24 3.39 -1.11
CA GLY A 38 -14.20 3.64 -0.11
C GLY A 38 -13.46 4.96 -0.33
N LEU A 39 -13.26 5.38 -1.59
CA LEU A 39 -12.71 6.70 -1.93
C LEU A 39 -13.71 7.82 -1.56
N GLU A 40 -15.00 7.65 -1.87
CA GLU A 40 -16.06 8.61 -1.51
C GLU A 40 -16.18 8.80 0.00
N ARG A 41 -16.02 7.72 0.79
CA ARG A 41 -16.01 7.79 2.26
C ARG A 41 -14.70 8.32 2.86
N GLY A 42 -13.66 8.50 2.05
CA GLY A 42 -12.33 8.89 2.52
C GLY A 42 -11.58 7.81 3.31
N GLU A 43 -12.00 6.55 3.21
CA GLU A 43 -11.34 5.40 3.84
C GLU A 43 -10.15 4.90 3.02
N LEU A 44 -10.17 5.20 1.72
CA LEU A 44 -9.12 4.86 0.76
C LEU A 44 -8.44 6.12 0.25
N ILE A 45 -7.17 5.98 -0.08
CA ILE A 45 -6.34 7.07 -0.61
C ILE A 45 -5.83 6.64 -1.99
N LYS A 46 -5.98 7.51 -2.99
CA LYS A 46 -5.37 7.33 -4.31
C LYS A 46 -4.06 8.11 -4.40
N GLY A 47 -3.05 7.53 -5.03
CA GLY A 47 -1.82 8.25 -5.35
C GLY A 47 -0.84 7.42 -6.19
N VAL A 48 0.21 8.09 -6.68
CA VAL A 48 1.27 7.45 -7.47
C VAL A 48 2.27 6.74 -6.55
N LEU A 49 2.52 5.45 -6.80
CA LEU A 49 3.46 4.67 -6.02
C LEU A 49 4.92 4.99 -6.39
N ARG A 50 5.74 5.31 -5.40
CA ARG A 50 7.19 5.50 -5.55
C ARG A 50 7.95 4.40 -4.82
N ILE A 51 8.72 3.60 -5.56
CA ILE A 51 9.58 2.56 -4.97
C ILE A 51 10.97 3.14 -4.74
N ASN A 52 11.55 2.90 -3.56
CA ASN A 52 12.92 3.30 -3.29
C ASN A 52 13.89 2.48 -4.16
N PRO A 53 14.64 3.09 -5.09
CA PRO A 53 15.51 2.36 -6.01
C PRO A 53 16.69 1.68 -5.30
N LYS A 54 17.13 2.21 -4.15
CA LYS A 54 18.21 1.61 -3.34
C LYS A 54 17.70 0.53 -2.40
N LYS A 55 16.42 0.56 -2.05
CA LYS A 55 15.78 -0.39 -1.14
C LYS A 55 14.40 -0.74 -1.65
N TYR A 56 14.34 -1.62 -2.63
CA TYR A 56 13.10 -1.97 -3.34
C TYR A 56 12.01 -2.60 -2.47
N MET A 57 12.29 -2.95 -1.22
CA MET A 57 11.28 -3.33 -0.23
C MET A 57 10.51 -2.12 0.32
N GLU A 58 11.03 -0.90 0.19
CA GLU A 58 10.39 0.32 0.66
C GLU A 58 9.67 1.00 -0.50
N ALA A 59 8.41 1.34 -0.29
CA ALA A 59 7.66 2.18 -1.22
C ALA A 59 6.77 3.17 -0.48
N PHE A 60 6.37 4.21 -1.22
CA PHE A 60 5.72 5.39 -0.67
C PHE A 60 4.58 5.84 -1.58
N VAL A 61 3.47 6.26 -0.97
CA VAL A 61 2.39 6.98 -1.64
C VAL A 61 2.25 8.34 -0.96
N PRO A 62 2.20 9.46 -1.72
CA PRO A 62 2.00 10.78 -1.12
C PRO A 62 0.74 10.84 -0.27
N SER A 63 0.84 11.46 0.91
CA SER A 63 -0.35 11.71 1.73
C SER A 63 -1.19 12.83 1.10
N PRO A 64 -2.52 12.69 1.02
CA PRO A 64 -3.38 13.67 0.34
C PRO A 64 -3.41 15.03 1.05
N ASP A 65 -3.09 15.06 2.34
CA ASP A 65 -3.00 16.27 3.18
C ASP A 65 -1.61 16.93 3.13
N GLY A 66 -0.68 16.41 2.32
CA GLY A 66 0.70 16.90 2.26
C GLY A 66 1.55 16.60 3.50
N SER A 67 1.03 15.79 4.44
CA SER A 67 1.81 15.28 5.55
C SER A 67 2.81 14.20 5.08
N ALA A 68 3.47 13.53 6.04
CA ALA A 68 4.44 12.49 5.74
C ALA A 68 3.86 11.42 4.81
N ASP A 69 4.68 10.99 3.85
CA ASP A 69 4.34 9.94 2.92
C ASP A 69 3.84 8.68 3.64
N ILE A 70 2.93 8.00 2.98
CA ILE A 70 2.41 6.75 3.43
C ILE A 70 3.35 5.63 3.01
N PHE A 71 3.77 4.79 3.96
CA PHE A 71 4.79 3.77 3.78
C PHE A 71 4.19 2.40 3.48
N LEU A 72 4.77 1.71 2.50
CA LEU A 72 4.47 0.32 2.16
C LEU A 72 5.72 -0.52 2.38
N ASP A 73 5.62 -1.48 3.31
CA ASP A 73 6.71 -2.37 3.71
C ASP A 73 6.64 -3.69 2.96
N GLY A 74 7.45 -3.80 1.91
CA GLY A 74 7.71 -5.02 1.17
C GLY A 74 6.83 -5.22 -0.06
N ILE A 75 7.17 -6.27 -0.81
CA ILE A 75 6.51 -6.64 -2.07
C ILE A 75 5.02 -6.99 -1.88
N ALA A 76 4.66 -7.61 -0.75
CA ALA A 76 3.29 -8.02 -0.48
C ALA A 76 2.38 -6.80 -0.26
N ALA A 77 2.85 -5.79 0.50
CA ALA A 77 2.10 -4.57 0.76
C ALA A 77 1.77 -3.78 -0.51
N ARG A 78 2.70 -3.76 -1.48
CA ARG A 78 2.49 -3.13 -2.80
C ARG A 78 1.52 -3.89 -3.72
N ASN A 79 1.24 -5.15 -3.43
CA ASN A 79 0.29 -5.98 -4.19
C ASN A 79 0.46 -5.90 -5.72
N ARG A 80 1.59 -6.41 -6.22
CA ARG A 80 1.99 -6.41 -7.64
C ARG A 80 2.23 -5.03 -8.29
N ALA A 81 1.95 -3.93 -7.59
CA ALA A 81 2.18 -2.59 -8.13
C ALA A 81 3.68 -2.26 -8.33
N LEU A 82 3.94 -1.53 -9.41
CA LEU A 82 5.25 -1.08 -9.85
C LEU A 82 5.44 0.42 -9.59
N ASN A 83 6.67 0.88 -9.78
CA ASN A 83 6.99 2.30 -9.62
C ASN A 83 6.29 3.12 -10.69
N GLY A 84 5.55 4.15 -10.29
CA GLY A 84 4.80 5.02 -11.19
C GLY A 84 3.33 4.61 -11.39
N ASP A 85 2.90 3.48 -10.84
CA ASP A 85 1.51 3.06 -10.92
C ASP A 85 0.60 3.98 -10.09
N ASP A 86 -0.58 4.29 -10.64
CA ASP A 86 -1.69 4.86 -9.89
C ASP A 86 -2.33 3.77 -9.03
N VAL A 87 -2.16 3.88 -7.71
CA VAL A 87 -2.65 2.89 -6.75
C VAL A 87 -3.72 3.48 -5.83
N VAL A 88 -4.56 2.59 -5.31
CA VAL A 88 -5.46 2.88 -4.19
C VAL A 88 -5.01 2.07 -3.00
N VAL A 89 -4.94 2.73 -1.85
CA VAL A 89 -4.33 2.17 -0.64
C VAL A 89 -5.18 2.46 0.59
N LYS A 90 -5.19 1.53 1.55
CA LYS A 90 -5.97 1.64 2.79
C LYS A 90 -5.09 1.83 4.02
N VAL A 91 -5.39 2.86 4.82
CA VAL A 91 -4.77 3.14 6.15
C VAL A 91 -5.06 2.03 7.14
N LEU A 92 -4.02 1.30 7.53
CA LEU A 92 -4.10 0.37 8.65
C LEU A 92 -4.28 1.17 9.95
N PRO A 93 -4.87 0.57 10.99
CA PRO A 93 -4.90 1.17 12.33
C PRO A 93 -3.49 1.53 12.82
N SER A 94 -3.40 2.59 13.64
CA SER A 94 -2.13 3.13 14.15
C SER A 94 -1.25 2.12 14.87
N GLU A 95 -1.88 1.12 15.49
CA GLU A 95 -1.22 0.05 16.25
C GLU A 95 -0.42 -0.89 15.35
N GLN A 96 -0.72 -0.89 14.04
CA GLN A 96 -0.05 -1.69 13.02
C GLN A 96 0.97 -0.89 12.21
N TRP A 97 1.18 0.39 12.57
CA TRP A 97 2.13 1.24 11.87
C TRP A 97 3.56 0.85 12.20
N LYS A 98 4.40 0.82 11.16
CA LYS A 98 5.82 0.58 11.35
C LYS A 98 6.50 1.88 11.74
N VAL A 99 7.08 1.89 12.93
CA VAL A 99 7.94 2.98 13.38
C VAL A 99 9.30 2.80 12.70
N LEU A 100 9.60 3.64 11.71
CA LEU A 100 10.95 3.71 11.15
C LEU A 100 11.77 4.69 11.98
N TYR A 101 12.72 4.15 12.73
CA TYR A 101 13.81 4.96 13.26
C TYR A 101 14.79 5.20 12.11
N GLN A 102 14.58 6.26 11.33
CA GLN A 102 15.70 6.78 10.55
C GLN A 102 16.74 7.22 11.58
N ASN A 103 17.97 6.69 11.46
CA ASN A 103 19.09 7.03 12.33
C ASN A 103 19.12 8.55 12.53
N VAL A 104 18.65 9.00 13.69
CA VAL A 104 18.96 10.32 14.21
C VAL A 104 20.49 10.33 14.26
N LEU A 105 21.08 11.20 13.46
CA LEU A 105 22.50 11.27 13.18
C LEU A 105 23.34 10.85 14.40
N LYS A 106 24.14 9.78 14.24
CA LYS A 106 25.38 9.69 15.03
C LYS A 106 26.20 10.91 14.61
N PHE A 107 26.35 11.85 15.53
CA PHE A 107 27.25 13.00 15.40
C PHE A 107 28.68 12.54 15.09
#